data_AF-A0A2A2GVE4-F1
#
_entry.id   AF-A0A2A2GVE4-F1
#
_cell.length_a   1.000
_cell.length_b   1.000
_cell.length_c   1.000
_cell.angle_alpha   90.00
_cell.angle_beta   90.00
_cell.angle_gamma   90.00
#
_symmetry.space_group_name_H-M   'P 1'
#
loop_
_entity.id
_entity.type
_entity.pdbx_description
1 polymer ?
#
loop_
_entity_poly.entity_id
_entity_poly.type
_entity_poly.pdbx_seq_one_letter_code
_entity_poly.pdbx_strand_id
1 'polypeptide(L)'
;MINKERLLRDNRLCKAIIGLSVEELKNLAAEFSACYLIYRKKNRKDHERQMGAGQKGFIPTPLDKLLFILLSLLLNSEIKLLSIKTS
;
A
#
# COMPACT_ATOMS: atom_id res chain seq x y z
N MET A 1 2.06 9.43 7.67
CA MET A 1 1.37 8.25 7.10
C MET A 1 -0.07 8.65 6.82
N ILE A 2 -0.67 8.28 5.68
CA ILE A 2 -2.06 8.63 5.37
C ILE A 2 -2.99 8.17 6.49
N ASN A 3 -3.97 9.01 6.85
CA ASN A 3 -4.96 8.65 7.86
C ASN A 3 -5.95 7.63 7.28
N LYS A 4 -5.64 6.34 7.49
CA LYS A 4 -6.45 5.21 7.01
C LYS A 4 -7.88 5.21 7.57
N GLU A 5 -8.09 5.69 8.80
CA GLU A 5 -9.43 5.73 9.39
C GLU A 5 -10.32 6.73 8.67
N ARG A 6 -9.77 7.89 8.33
CA ARG A 6 -10.49 8.91 7.57
C ARG A 6 -10.78 8.43 6.15
N LEU A 7 -9.82 7.73 5.53
CA LEU A 7 -9.98 7.17 4.19
C LEU A 7 -11.10 6.11 4.12
N LEU A 8 -11.21 5.25 5.14
CA LEU A 8 -12.22 4.19 5.20
C LEU A 8 -13.63 4.69 5.55
N ARG A 9 -13.77 5.95 5.97
CA ARG A 9 -15.07 6.58 6.29
C ARG A 9 -15.64 7.39 5.13
N ASP A 10 -14.78 7.94 4.28
CA ASP A 10 -15.18 8.87 3.23
C ASP A 10 -14.93 8.29 1.84
N ASN A 11 -16.02 7.89 1.18
CA ASN A 11 -15.98 7.32 -0.16
C ASN A 11 -15.45 8.30 -1.22
N ARG A 12 -15.69 9.61 -1.04
CA ARG A 12 -15.22 10.63 -1.97
C ARG A 12 -13.72 10.82 -1.86
N LEU A 13 -13.20 10.87 -0.63
CA LEU A 13 -11.74 10.93 -0.39
C LEU A 13 -11.04 9.64 -0.85
N CYS A 14 -11.63 8.48 -0.59
CA CYS A 14 -11.07 7.20 -1.04
C CYS A 14 -10.92 7.15 -2.57
N LYS A 15 -11.97 7.56 -3.30
CA LYS A 15 -11.92 7.66 -4.76
C LYS A 15 -10.93 8.70 -5.26
N ALA A 16 -10.83 9.85 -4.60
CA ALA A 16 -9.92 10.91 -5.02
C ALA A 16 -8.44 10.53 -4.85
N ILE A 17 -8.10 9.83 -3.76
CA ILE A 17 -6.71 9.52 -3.41
C ILE A 17 -6.25 8.20 -4.05
N ILE A 18 -7.13 7.21 -4.12
CA ILE A 18 -6.77 5.83 -4.52
C ILE A 18 -7.45 5.41 -5.82
N GLY A 19 -8.45 6.15 -6.29
CA GLY A 19 -9.24 5.76 -7.47
C GLY A 19 -10.25 4.65 -7.22
N LEU A 20 -10.39 4.18 -5.97
CA LEU A 20 -11.29 3.09 -5.57
C LEU A 20 -12.36 3.57 -4.59
N SER A 21 -13.53 2.93 -4.62
CA SER A 21 -14.52 3.07 -3.56
C SER A 21 -14.06 2.40 -2.26
N VAL A 22 -14.70 2.79 -1.15
CA VAL A 22 -14.42 2.19 0.17
C VAL A 22 -14.73 0.70 0.19
N GLU A 23 -15.75 0.24 -0.53
CA GLU A 23 -16.13 -1.18 -0.59
C GLU A 23 -15.09 -1.99 -1.37
N GLU A 24 -14.68 -1.51 -2.54
CA GLU A 24 -13.61 -2.13 -3.33
C GLU A 24 -12.30 -2.19 -2.54
N LEU A 25 -11.96 -1.10 -1.83
CA LEU A 25 -10.78 -1.06 -0.99
C LEU A 25 -10.86 -2.09 0.15
N LYS A 26 -12.03 -2.28 0.78
CA LYS A 26 -12.22 -3.28 1.84
C LYS A 26 -12.09 -4.71 1.30
N ASN A 27 -12.69 -4.99 0.15
CA ASN A 27 -12.59 -6.30 -0.50
C ASN A 27 -11.14 -6.61 -0.87
N LEU A 28 -10.46 -5.66 -1.50
CA LEU A 28 -9.05 -5.78 -1.85
C LEU A 28 -8.16 -5.93 -0.61
N ALA A 29 -8.45 -5.19 0.47
CA ALA A 29 -7.71 -5.32 1.73
C ALA A 29 -7.86 -6.71 2.37
N ALA A 30 -9.06 -7.30 2.29
CA ALA A 30 -9.31 -8.65 2.79
C ALA A 30 -8.51 -9.70 2.00
N GLU A 31 -8.59 -9.66 0.67
CA GLU A 31 -7.82 -10.55 -0.21
C GLU A 31 -6.31 -10.36 -0.05
N PHE A 32 -5.85 -9.11 -0.03
CA PHE A 32 -4.45 -8.78 0.17
C PHE A 32 -3.95 -9.31 1.52
N SER A 33 -4.73 -9.16 2.59
CA SER A 33 -4.36 -9.67 3.91
C SER A 33 -4.20 -11.19 3.92
N ALA A 34 -5.13 -11.91 3.28
CA ALA A 34 -5.06 -13.37 3.15
C ALA A 34 -3.81 -13.81 2.36
N CYS A 35 -3.60 -13.22 1.18
CA CYS A 35 -2.43 -13.48 0.34
C CYS A 35 -1.12 -13.13 1.06
N TYR A 36 -1.09 -12.00 1.77
CA TYR A 36 0.07 -11.54 2.54
C TYR A 36 0.41 -12.52 3.67
N LEU A 37 -0.59 -13.06 4.35
CA LEU A 37 -0.38 -14.04 5.43
C LEU A 37 0.21 -15.35 4.88
N ILE A 38 -0.31 -15.84 3.75
CA ILE A 38 0.22 -17.03 3.06
C ILE A 38 1.67 -16.78 2.61
N TYR A 39 1.93 -15.65 1.94
CA TYR A 39 3.27 -15.25 1.53
C TYR A 39 4.24 -15.19 2.71
N ARG A 40 3.83 -14.55 3.81
CA ARG A 40 4.66 -14.42 5.02
C ARG A 40 4.96 -15.78 5.65
N LYS A 41 4.00 -16.71 5.67
CA LYS A 41 4.23 -18.08 6.17
C LYS A 41 5.21 -18.83 5.27
N LYS A 42 5.05 -18.76 3.95
CA LYS A 42 5.90 -19.44 2.97
C LYS A 42 7.32 -18.89 2.90
N ASN A 43 7.50 -17.58 3.14
CA ASN A 43 8.77 -16.88 3.00
C ASN A 43 9.34 -16.41 4.34
N ARG A 44 9.02 -17.07 5.47
CA ARG A 44 9.80 -16.90 6.70
C ARG A 44 11.21 -17.44 6.45
N LYS A 45 12.06 -16.60 5.89
CA LYS A 45 13.50 -16.71 6.07
C LYS A 45 13.80 -16.05 7.41
N ASP A 46 14.56 -16.73 8.26
CA ASP A 46 15.27 -16.08 9.36
C ASP A 46 16.30 -15.15 8.73
N HIS A 47 15.84 -13.97 8.29
CA HIS A 47 16.74 -12.89 7.91
C HIS A 47 17.34 -12.37 9.20
N GLU A 48 18.41 -13.01 9.65
CA GLU A 48 19.32 -12.41 10.62
C GLU A 48 19.78 -11.07 10.05
N ARG A 49 19.51 -10.01 10.79
CA ARG A 49 19.96 -8.68 10.38
C ARG A 49 21.46 -8.60 10.57
N GLN A 50 22.15 -8.06 9.58
CA GLN A 50 23.54 -7.67 9.77
C GLN A 50 23.61 -6.58 10.84
N MET A 51 24.61 -6.67 11.72
CA MET A 51 24.87 -5.64 12.73
C MET A 51 25.08 -4.28 12.04
N GLY A 52 24.41 -3.24 12.54
CA GLY A 52 24.46 -1.88 11.97
C GLY A 52 23.38 -1.55 10.94
N ALA A 53 22.55 -2.51 10.53
CA ALA A 53 21.35 -2.20 9.73
C ALA A 53 20.37 -1.37 10.58
N GLY A 54 20.20 -0.09 10.22
CA GLY A 54 19.28 0.84 10.89
C GLY A 54 17.85 0.32 10.99
N GLN A 55 17.01 1.01 11.76
CA GLN A 55 15.62 0.59 11.96
C GLN A 55 14.88 0.53 10.60
N LYS A 56 14.46 -0.67 10.18
CA LYS A 56 13.66 -0.84 8.97
C LYS A 56 12.40 0.01 9.12
N GLY A 57 12.14 0.89 8.15
CA GLY A 57 10.88 1.64 8.05
C GLY A 57 9.71 0.67 8.13
N PHE A 58 9.11 0.56 9.32
CA PHE A 58 8.18 -0.50 9.63
C PHE A 58 6.79 -0.04 9.21
N ILE A 59 6.28 -0.61 8.13
CA ILE A 59 4.87 -0.50 7.78
C ILE A 59 4.14 -1.65 8.52
N PRO A 60 3.40 -1.35 9.60
CA PRO A 60 3.02 -2.36 10.57
C PRO A 60 1.87 -3.25 10.08
N THR A 61 0.86 -2.67 9.43
CA THR A 61 -0.34 -3.42 9.05
C THR A 61 -0.36 -3.79 7.56
N PRO A 62 -0.97 -4.93 7.18
CA PRO A 62 -1.18 -5.27 5.77
C PRO A 62 -1.90 -4.17 5.00
N LEU A 63 -2.88 -3.51 5.64
CA LEU A 63 -3.58 -2.37 5.05
C LEU A 63 -2.63 -1.20 4.74
N ASP A 64 -1.75 -0.84 5.68
CA ASP A 64 -0.78 0.24 5.44
C ASP A 64 0.17 -0.12 4.27
N LYS A 65 0.52 -1.39 4.10
CA LYS A 65 1.34 -1.87 2.96
C LYS A 65 0.59 -1.77 1.65
N LEU A 66 -0.67 -2.19 1.64
CA LEU A 66 -1.53 -2.08 0.47
C LEU A 66 -1.68 -0.61 0.04
N LEU A 67 -2.01 0.27 0.99
CA LEU A 67 -2.15 1.71 0.72
C LEU A 67 -0.86 2.31 0.17
N PHE A 68 0.30 1.94 0.73
CA PHE A 68 1.59 2.39 0.22
C PHE A 68 1.84 1.94 -1.23
N ILE A 69 1.53 0.69 -1.56
CA ILE A 69 1.66 0.14 -2.91
C ILE A 69 0.75 0.91 -3.88
N LEU A 70 -0.53 1.08 -3.53
CA LEU A 70 -1.51 1.76 -4.38
C LEU A 70 -1.11 3.20 -4.66
N LEU A 71 -0.71 3.96 -3.63
CA LEU A 71 -0.22 5.34 -3.78
C LEU A 71 1.02 5.41 -4.66
N SER A 72 1.95 4.47 -4.48
CA SER A 72 3.18 4.42 -5.28
C SER A 72 2.90 4.14 -6.75
N LEU A 73 1.92 3.30 -7.05
CA LEU A 73 1.48 3.02 -8.42
C LEU A 73 0.82 4.25 -9.06
N LEU A 74 -0.10 4.90 -8.34
CA LEU A 74 -0.78 6.11 -8.80
C LEU A 74 0.20 7.26 -9.08
N LEU A 75 1.14 7.50 -8.16
CA LEU A 75 2.15 8.53 -8.33
C LEU A 75 3.02 8.27 -9.57
N ASN A 76 3.41 7.01 -9.81
CA ASN A 76 4.19 6.65 -10.98
C ASN A 76 3.40 6.77 -12.30
N SER A 77 2.10 6.47 -12.30
CA SER A 77 1.27 6.71 -13.49
C SER A 77 1.12 8.19 -13.81
N GLU A 78 0.93 9.04 -12.80
CA GLU A 78 0.85 10.50 -12.95
C GLU A 78 2.16 11.09 -13.49
N ILE A 79 3.30 10.68 -12.94
CA ILE A 79 4.63 11.13 -13.39
C ILE A 79 4.88 10.70 -14.85
N LYS A 80 4.51 9.47 -15.23
CA LYS A 80 4.62 9.02 -16.62
C LYS A 80 3.74 9.85 -17.57
N LEU A 81 2.50 10.16 -17.17
CA LEU A 81 1.61 10.99 -18.00
C LEU A 81 2.13 12.43 -18.16
N LEU A 82 2.72 13.01 -17.10
CA LEU A 82 3.36 14.32 -17.18
C LEU A 82 4.57 14.30 -18.10
N SER A 83 5.43 13.28 -18.00
CA SER A 83 6.62 13.13 -18.85
C SER A 83 6.26 12.99 -20.34
N ILE A 84 5.13 12.34 -20.67
CA ILE A 84 4.67 12.17 -22.05
C ILE A 84 4.06 13.48 -22.58
N LYS A 85 3.40 14.27 -21.75
CA LYS A 85 2.79 15.55 -22.18
C LYS A 85 3.80 16.68 -22.38
N THR A 86 5.00 16.57 -21.81
CA THR A 86 6.07 17.57 -21.92
C THR A 86 7.10 17.25 -23.01
N SER A 87 6.91 16.16 -23.77
CA SER A 87 7.78 15.75 -24.91
C SER A 87 7.04 15.95 -26.22
#